data_AF-A0A0P0NJG3-F1
#
_entry.id   AF-A0A0P0NJG3-F1
#
_cell.length_a   1.000
_cell.length_b   1.000
_cell.length_c   1.000
_cell.angle_alpha   90.00
_cell.angle_beta   90.00
_cell.angle_gamma   90.00
#
_symmetry.space_group_name_H-M   'P 1'
#
loop_
_entity.id
_entity.type
_entity.pdbx_description
1 polymer ?
#
loop_
_entity_poly.entity_id
_entity_poly.type
_entity_poly.pdbx_seq_one_letter_code
_entity_poly.pdbx_strand_id
1 'polypeptide(L)'
;MKKVNIEGYVEFDANILKDWIDNGVNYVKIVNLNLSGSIEAFELIPNSEIPETGDLIHHILSEDIEDLLETMEKVKFLVHEIYLEEEEETE
;
A
#
# COMPACT_ATOMS: atom_id res chain seq x y z
N MET A 1 -5.19 -21.49 4.09
CA MET A 1 -4.21 -20.79 3.23
C MET A 1 -3.10 -20.25 4.12
N LYS A 2 -1.82 -20.43 3.76
CA LYS A 2 -0.72 -19.78 4.48
C LYS A 2 -0.71 -18.31 4.05
N LYS A 3 -0.83 -17.37 4.99
CA LYS A 3 -0.59 -15.95 4.71
C LYS A 3 0.85 -15.83 4.20
N VAL A 4 1.04 -15.20 3.05
CA VAL A 4 2.37 -14.79 2.59
C VAL A 4 2.74 -13.61 3.48
N ASN A 5 3.69 -13.82 4.40
CA ASN A 5 4.23 -12.75 5.21
C ASN A 5 5.52 -12.28 4.52
N ILE A 6 5.52 -11.03 4.06
CA ILE A 6 6.70 -10.36 3.52
C ILE A 6 7.23 -9.48 4.64
N GLU A 7 8.46 -9.74 5.08
CA GLU A 7 9.08 -9.03 6.20
C GLU A 7 9.10 -7.51 5.93
N GLY A 8 8.61 -6.72 6.90
CA GLY A 8 8.51 -5.26 6.79
C GLY A 8 7.29 -4.74 6.02
N TYR A 9 6.36 -5.62 5.60
CA TYR A 9 5.15 -5.23 4.89
C TYR A 9 3.88 -5.71 5.59
N VAL A 10 2.84 -4.88 5.55
CA VAL A 10 1.48 -5.20 5.99
C VAL A 10 0.50 -5.10 4.82
N GLU A 11 -0.64 -5.80 4.90
CA GLU A 11 -1.70 -5.65 3.89
C GLU A 11 -2.37 -4.28 4.02
N PHE A 12 -2.58 -3.60 2.89
CA PHE A 12 -3.30 -2.34 2.85
C PHE A 12 -4.74 -2.54 3.35
N ASP A 13 -5.19 -1.67 4.23
CA ASP A 13 -6.54 -1.72 4.79
C ASP A 13 -7.14 -0.32 4.98
N ALA A 14 -8.39 -0.30 5.42
CA ALA A 14 -9.15 0.94 5.60
C ALA A 14 -8.59 1.84 6.71
N ASN A 15 -7.86 1.28 7.70
CA ASN A 15 -7.22 2.08 8.74
C ASN A 15 -6.02 2.82 8.14
N ILE A 16 -5.15 2.11 7.40
CA ILE A 16 -4.00 2.72 6.74
C ILE A 16 -4.44 3.82 5.76
N LEU A 17 -5.49 3.57 4.97
CA LEU A 17 -6.03 4.59 4.07
C LEU A 17 -6.48 5.84 4.84
N LYS A 18 -7.23 5.64 5.93
CA LYS A 18 -7.69 6.74 6.77
C LYS A 18 -6.53 7.52 7.37
N ASP A 19 -5.57 6.83 7.97
CA ASP A 19 -4.40 7.44 8.62
C ASP A 19 -3.58 8.25 7.61
N TRP A 20 -3.40 7.74 6.39
CA TRP A 20 -2.76 8.47 5.30
C TRP A 20 -3.51 9.74 4.91
N ILE A 21 -4.84 9.68 4.79
CA ILE A 21 -5.67 10.86 4.50
C ILE A 21 -5.54 11.89 5.63
N ASP A 22 -5.65 11.45 6.89
CA ASP A 22 -5.58 12.31 8.06
C ASP A 22 -4.19 12.97 8.21
N ASN A 23 -3.13 12.29 7.77
CA ASN A 23 -1.75 12.77 7.74
C ASN A 23 -1.35 13.53 6.45
N GLY A 24 -2.31 13.81 5.56
CA GLY A 24 -2.08 14.68 4.40
C GLY A 24 -1.36 14.01 3.23
N VAL A 25 -1.44 12.68 3.11
CA VAL A 25 -1.09 11.98 1.87
C VAL A 25 -2.05 12.42 0.77
N ASN A 26 -1.53 12.78 -0.40
CA ASN A 26 -2.34 13.23 -1.54
C ASN A 26 -2.34 12.21 -2.69
N TYR A 27 -1.27 11.43 -2.82
CA TYR A 27 -1.09 10.49 -3.93
C TYR A 27 -0.48 9.18 -3.43
N VAL A 28 -0.84 8.08 -4.08
CA VAL A 28 -0.28 6.75 -3.85
C VAL A 28 0.29 6.23 -5.16
N LYS A 29 1.55 5.82 -5.14
CA LYS A 29 2.20 5.11 -6.24
C LYS A 29 2.07 3.61 -6.02
N ILE A 30 1.77 2.86 -7.08
CA ILE A 30 1.61 1.40 -7.06
C ILE A 30 2.77 0.76 -7.83
N VAL A 31 3.53 -0.11 -7.16
CA VAL A 31 4.72 -0.77 -7.74
C VAL A 31 4.63 -2.29 -7.57
N ASN A 32 4.80 -3.06 -8.65
CA ASN A 32 4.86 -4.52 -8.53
C ASN A 32 6.17 -4.96 -7.86
N LEU A 33 6.09 -5.77 -6.80
CA LEU A 33 7.25 -6.28 -6.06
C LEU A 33 8.03 -7.39 -6.81
N ASN A 34 7.52 -7.83 -7.97
CA ASN A 34 8.11 -8.86 -8.84
C ASN A 34 8.48 -10.13 -8.06
N LEU A 35 7.61 -10.55 -7.15
CA LEU A 35 7.82 -11.75 -6.35
C LEU A 35 7.80 -12.99 -7.25
N SER A 36 8.74 -13.90 -7.02
CA SER A 36 8.73 -15.20 -7.66
C SER A 36 7.65 -16.08 -7.02
N GLY A 37 6.48 -16.19 -7.66
CA GLY A 37 5.36 -16.96 -7.10
C GLY A 37 4.09 -16.94 -7.95
N SER A 38 3.03 -17.56 -7.42
CA SER A 38 1.69 -17.59 -8.04
C SER A 38 0.77 -16.45 -7.58
N ILE A 39 1.28 -15.56 -6.71
CA ILE A 39 0.57 -14.42 -6.16
C ILE A 39 1.30 -13.18 -6.65
N GLU A 40 0.55 -12.21 -7.17
CA GLU A 40 1.07 -10.89 -7.50
C GLU A 40 0.97 -9.99 -6.27
N ALA A 41 2.05 -9.27 -5.98
CA ALA A 41 2.09 -8.32 -4.87
C ALA A 41 2.52 -6.95 -5.38
N PHE A 42 1.83 -5.93 -4.89
CA PHE A 42 2.06 -4.54 -5.24
C PHE A 42 2.31 -3.74 -3.96
N GLU A 43 3.38 -2.96 -3.93
CA GLU A 43 3.67 -1.98 -2.90
C GLU A 43 2.93 -0.68 -3.19
N LEU A 44 2.30 -0.13 -2.16
CA LEU A 44 1.71 1.20 -2.15
C LEU A 44 2.66 2.16 -1.44
N ILE A 45 3.05 3.22 -2.14
CA ILE A 45 4.01 4.22 -1.67
C ILE A 45 3.30 5.58 -1.57
N PRO A 46 3.12 6.15 -0.35
CA PRO A 46 2.44 7.43 -0.19
C PRO A 46 3.35 8.60 -0.60
N ASN A 47 2.74 9.66 -1.16
CA ASN A 47 3.40 10.92 -1.53
C ASN A 47 4.69 10.77 -2.36
N SER A 48 4.77 9.75 -3.23
CA SER A 48 5.92 9.58 -4.13
C SER A 48 6.10 10.84 -5.02
N GLU A 49 7.15 11.61 -4.74
CA GLU A 49 7.29 13.00 -5.22
C GLU A 49 7.55 13.16 -6.73
N ILE A 50 7.87 12.08 -7.45
CA ILE A 50 8.21 12.16 -8.88
C ILE A 50 7.63 10.94 -9.61
N PRO A 51 6.66 11.12 -10.52
CA PRO A 51 6.34 10.10 -11.51
C PRO A 51 7.53 9.95 -12.45
N GLU A 52 8.24 8.84 -12.38
CA GLU A 52 9.01 8.39 -13.53
C GLU A 52 8.02 8.00 -14.64
N THR A 53 8.45 8.16 -15.90
CA THR A 53 7.57 7.87 -17.04
C THR A 53 7.17 6.39 -17.02
N GLY A 54 5.92 6.09 -16.67
CA GLY A 54 5.40 4.72 -16.53
C GLY A 54 4.87 4.36 -15.15
N ASP A 55 5.01 5.24 -14.15
CA ASP A 55 4.47 5.01 -12.81
C ASP A 55 2.93 5.11 -12.77
N LEU A 56 2.30 4.15 -12.10
CA LEU A 56 0.88 4.19 -11.74
C LEU A 56 0.73 4.99 -10.45
N ILE A 57 0.34 6.26 -10.57
CA ILE A 57 0.11 7.17 -9.44
C ILE A 57 -1.36 7.58 -9.44
N HIS A 58 -2.05 7.33 -8.33
CA HIS A 58 -3.45 7.66 -8.14
C HIS A 58 -3.61 8.67 -7.00
N HIS A 59 -4.64 9.50 -7.08
CA HIS A 59 -4.99 10.41 -5.99
C HIS A 59 -5.55 9.60 -4.81
N ILE A 60 -5.19 9.93 -3.57
CA ILE A 60 -5.59 9.13 -2.39
C ILE A 60 -7.12 8.98 -2.27
N LEU A 61 -7.87 9.97 -2.76
CA LEU A 61 -9.35 10.00 -2.74
C LEU A 61 -9.99 9.45 -4.03
N SER A 62 -9.25 8.79 -4.92
CA SER A 62 -9.85 8.18 -6.11
C SER A 62 -10.48 6.84 -5.80
N GLU A 63 -11.55 6.49 -6.53
CA GLU A 63 -12.20 5.18 -6.49
C GLU A 63 -11.19 4.04 -6.69
N ASP A 64 -10.18 4.23 -7.56
CA ASP A 64 -9.10 3.27 -7.78
C ASP A 64 -8.35 2.86 -6.49
N ILE A 65 -8.25 3.75 -5.49
CA ILE A 65 -7.60 3.48 -4.20
C ILE A 65 -8.54 2.75 -3.24
N GLU A 66 -9.82 3.12 -3.24
CA GLU A 66 -10.85 2.43 -2.45
C GLU A 66 -10.99 0.96 -2.91
N ASP A 67 -10.92 0.72 -4.22
CA ASP A 67 -10.98 -0.62 -4.82
C ASP A 67 -9.83 -1.53 -4.36
N LEU A 68 -8.68 -0.98 -3.94
CA LEU A 68 -7.55 -1.77 -3.42
C LEU A 68 -7.83 -2.41 -2.06
N LEU A 69 -8.87 -1.95 -1.36
CA LEU A 69 -9.35 -2.57 -0.11
C LEU A 69 -10.08 -3.89 -0.37
N GLU A 70 -10.49 -4.15 -1.61
CA GLU A 70 -11.17 -5.40 -1.94
C GLU A 70 -10.23 -6.60 -1.80
N THR A 71 -10.72 -7.64 -1.12
CA THR A 71 -9.93 -8.86 -0.93
C THR A 71 -9.86 -9.66 -2.21
N MET A 72 -8.65 -9.85 -2.75
CA MET A 72 -8.39 -10.68 -3.92
C MET A 72 -7.55 -11.92 -3.55
N GLU A 73 -7.90 -13.09 -4.09
CA GLU A 73 -7.24 -14.36 -3.71
C GLU A 73 -5.77 -14.44 -4.18
N LYS A 74 -5.44 -13.80 -5.31
CA LYS A 74 -4.14 -13.91 -5.98
C LYS A 74 -3.37 -12.60 -6.10
N VAL A 75 -3.95 -11.51 -5.59
CA VAL A 75 -3.34 -10.17 -5.63
C VAL A 75 -3.27 -9.66 -4.21
N LYS A 76 -2.14 -9.04 -3.87
CA LYS A 76 -1.92 -8.42 -2.56
C LYS A 76 -1.42 -7.00 -2.73
N PHE A 77 -2.11 -6.05 -2.09
CA PHE A 77 -1.66 -4.68 -1.94
C PHE A 77 -1.03 -4.54 -0.57
N LEU A 78 0.22 -4.09 -0.54
CA LEU A 78 1.06 -4.08 0.64
C LEU A 78 1.60 -2.69 0.89
N VAL A 79 1.79 -2.36 2.15
CA VAL A 79 2.42 -1.13 2.61
C VAL A 79 3.66 -1.49 3.40
N HIS A 80 4.80 -0.90 3.06
CA HIS A 80 6.00 -1.08 3.86
C HIS A 80 5.83 -0.32 5.18
N GLU A 81 6.19 -0.95 6.29
CA GLU A 81 6.10 -0.40 7.65
C GLU A 81 6.79 0.96 7.81
N ILE A 82 7.80 1.29 6.98
CA ILE A 82 8.47 2.60 7.00
C ILE A 82 7.54 3.77 6.64
N TYR A 83 6.40 3.51 6.01
CA TYR A 83 5.39 4.51 5.64
C TYR A 83 4.26 4.65 6.66
N LEU A 84 4.27 3.79 7.68
CA LEU A 84 3.33 3.87 8.78
C LEU A 84 4.00 4.70 9.87
N GLU A 85 3.21 5.52 10.56
CA GLU A 85 3.71 6.16 11.77
C GLU A 85 4.06 5.06 12.77
N GLU A 86 5.19 5.20 13.46
CA GLU A 86 5.49 4.32 14.59
C GLU A 86 4.31 4.44 15.56
N GLU A 87 3.63 3.33 15.89
CA GLU A 87 2.75 3.32 17.04
C GLU A 87 3.62 3.75 18.23
N GLU A 88 3.44 4.98 18.72
CA GLU A 88 4.10 5.40 19.96
C GLU A 88 3.71 4.35 21.01
N GLU A 89 4.66 3.49 21.39
CA GLU A 89 4.53 2.61 22.54
C GLU A 89 4.29 3.54 23.74
N THR A 90 3.03 3.75 24.09
CA THR A 90 2.64 4.51 25.26
C THR A 90 3.05 3.67 26.47
N GLU A 91 4.15 4.07 27.11
CA GLU A 91 4.72 3.48 28.34
C GLU A 91 3.70 3.25 29.46
#